data_AF-A0A170YS50-F1
#
_entry.id   AF-A0A170YS50-F1
#
_cell.length_a   1.000
_cell.length_b   1.000
_cell.length_c   1.000
_cell.angle_alpha   90.00
_cell.angle_beta   90.00
_cell.angle_gamma   90.00
#
_symmetry.space_group_name_H-M   'P 1'
#
loop_
_entity.id
_entity.type
_entity.pdbx_description
1 polymer ?
#
loop_
_entity_poly.entity_id
_entity_poly.type
_entity_poly.pdbx_seq_one_letter_code
_entity_poly.pdbx_strand_id
1 'polypeptide(L)'
;VFVIDAQDDYTDALNKLVGTVTKAYKINPSIKFEVFIHKVDGLNEDNKMETQRDIHQRANDDLSDSGLDNIHLSFHLTSIYDHSIFEAFSKVVQKLIPQLPTLENLLNILISNSGIEKAFLFDVFSKIYVATDCSPVDMQSYELCCDMIDVVIDVSGIY
;
A
#
# COMPACT_ATOMS: atom_id res chain seq x y z
N VAL A 1 5.99 -3.41 7.94
CA VAL A 1 4.78 -4.03 7.36
C VAL A 1 4.42 -5.24 8.19
N PHE A 2 3.16 -5.37 8.57
CA PHE A 2 2.61 -6.56 9.25
C PHE A 2 1.53 -7.16 8.35
N VAL A 3 1.49 -8.48 8.23
CA VAL A 3 0.55 -9.18 7.33
C VAL A 3 -0.45 -9.95 8.18
N ILE A 4 -1.73 -9.74 7.92
CA ILE A 4 -2.86 -10.43 8.55
C ILE A 4 -3.55 -11.23 7.46
N ASP A 5 -3.73 -12.53 7.66
CA ASP A 5 -4.54 -13.36 6.76
C ASP A 5 -6.02 -13.08 7.02
N ALA A 6 -6.76 -12.65 5.99
CA ALA A 6 -8.18 -12.32 6.11
C ALA A 6 -9.09 -13.56 6.08
N GLN A 7 -8.57 -14.72 5.64
CA GLN A 7 -9.35 -15.97 5.53
C GLN A 7 -9.24 -16.85 6.79
N ASP A 8 -8.29 -16.54 7.68
CA ASP A 8 -8.04 -17.29 8.92
C ASP A 8 -8.45 -16.45 10.14
N ASP A 9 -8.42 -17.07 11.32
CA ASP A 9 -8.71 -16.38 12.57
C ASP A 9 -7.62 -15.34 12.90
N TYR A 10 -7.95 -14.06 12.71
CA TYR A 10 -7.04 -12.94 12.88
C TYR A 10 -6.90 -12.44 14.33
N THR A 11 -7.56 -13.06 15.32
CA THR A 11 -7.50 -12.60 16.72
C THR A 11 -6.11 -12.74 17.33
N ASP A 12 -5.45 -13.88 17.11
CA ASP A 12 -4.06 -14.09 17.56
C ASP A 12 -3.08 -13.18 16.79
N ALA A 13 -3.35 -12.94 15.50
CA ALA A 13 -2.56 -12.03 14.67
C ALA A 13 -2.64 -10.58 15.18
N LEU A 14 -3.83 -10.11 15.58
CA LEU A 14 -4.03 -8.79 16.19
C LEU A 14 -3.27 -8.65 17.53
N ASN A 15 -3.34 -9.65 18.40
CA ASN A 15 -2.56 -9.65 19.64
C ASN A 15 -1.05 -9.57 19.38
N LYS A 16 -0.55 -10.32 18.39
CA LYS A 16 0.85 -10.25 17.93
C LYS A 16 1.20 -8.91 17.30
N LEU A 17 0.28 -8.29 16.55
CA LEU A 17 0.45 -6.97 15.96
C LEU A 17 0.72 -5.95 17.07
N VAL A 18 -0.16 -5.86 18.07
CA VAL A 18 -0.05 -4.90 19.18
C VAL A 18 1.25 -5.09 19.96
N GLY A 19 1.60 -6.35 20.27
CA GLY A 19 2.86 -6.68 20.95
C GLY A 19 4.09 -6.29 20.14
N THR A 20 4.04 -6.43 18.82
CA THR A 20 5.14 -6.06 17.91
C THR A 20 5.24 -4.55 17.74
N VAL A 21 4.12 -3.87 17.53
CA VAL A 21 4.03 -2.41 17.38
C VAL A 21 4.53 -1.71 18.64
N THR A 22 4.10 -2.16 19.83
CA THR A 22 4.55 -1.61 21.11
C THR A 22 6.06 -1.74 21.29
N LYS A 23 6.65 -2.90 20.96
CA LYS A 23 8.10 -3.11 21.06
C LYS A 23 8.87 -2.26 20.05
N ALA A 24 8.40 -2.19 18.80
CA ALA A 24 9.04 -1.42 17.75
C ALA A 24 8.99 0.09 18.03
N TYR A 25 7.85 0.60 18.50
CA TYR A 25 7.66 2.01 18.82
C TYR A 25 8.55 2.47 19.98
N LYS A 26 8.76 1.61 20.99
CA LYS A 26 9.69 1.87 22.10
C LYS A 26 11.14 2.06 21.63
N ILE A 27 11.54 1.42 20.54
CA ILE A 27 12.90 1.51 20.00
C ILE A 27 13.01 2.70 19.04
N ASN A 28 12.03 2.87 18.15
CA ASN A 28 12.01 3.95 17.18
C ASN A 28 10.60 4.54 17.00
N PRO A 29 10.32 5.73 17.55
CA PRO A 29 9.00 6.36 17.45
C PRO A 29 8.70 6.94 16.06
N SER A 30 9.69 7.07 15.17
CA SER A 30 9.48 7.57 13.80
C SER A 30 9.13 6.46 12.80
N ILE A 31 8.94 5.23 13.26
CA ILE A 31 8.63 4.09 12.38
C ILE A 31 7.19 4.19 11.87
N LYS A 32 7.00 3.88 10.60
CA LYS A 32 5.67 3.84 9.97
C LYS A 32 5.13 2.41 10.03
N PHE A 33 3.91 2.27 10.54
CA PHE A 33 3.24 0.99 10.67
C PHE A 33 2.20 0.82 9.58
N GLU A 34 2.39 -0.22 8.79
CA GLU A 34 1.56 -0.55 7.63
C GLU A 34 1.10 -2.00 7.82
N VAL A 35 -0.21 -2.19 7.81
CA VAL A 35 -0.88 -3.49 8.03
C VAL A 35 -1.54 -3.92 6.73
N PHE A 36 -1.14 -5.08 6.22
CA PHE A 36 -1.68 -5.68 5.02
C PHE A 36 -2.69 -6.75 5.42
N ILE A 37 -3.95 -6.50 5.13
CA ILE A 37 -5.02 -7.49 5.19
C ILE A 37 -4.92 -8.28 3.90
N HIS A 38 -4.42 -9.50 4.01
CA HIS A 38 -3.98 -10.33 2.89
C HIS A 38 -4.96 -11.46 2.57
N LYS A 39 -4.86 -12.00 1.35
CA LYS A 39 -5.76 -13.04 0.81
C LYS A 39 -7.23 -12.62 0.72
N VAL A 40 -7.48 -11.37 0.35
CA VAL A 40 -8.84 -10.84 0.18
C VAL A 40 -9.55 -11.37 -1.08
N ASP A 41 -8.87 -12.17 -1.91
CA ASP A 41 -9.39 -12.79 -3.14
C ASP A 41 -10.58 -13.74 -2.89
N GLY A 42 -10.61 -14.41 -1.74
CA GLY A 42 -11.70 -15.33 -1.38
C GLY A 42 -12.92 -14.67 -0.75
N LEU A 43 -12.90 -13.34 -0.56
CA LEU A 43 -13.93 -12.60 0.17
C LEU A 43 -14.76 -11.72 -0.79
N ASN A 44 -16.07 -11.65 -0.52
CA ASN A 44 -16.96 -10.70 -1.21
C ASN A 44 -16.65 -9.26 -0.79
N GLU A 45 -16.98 -8.28 -1.63
CA GLU A 45 -16.77 -6.85 -1.35
C GLU A 45 -17.36 -6.40 0.00
N ASP A 46 -18.58 -6.83 0.33
CA ASP A 46 -19.21 -6.55 1.62
C ASP A 46 -18.39 -7.13 2.79
N ASN A 47 -17.91 -8.37 2.66
CA ASN A 47 -17.08 -9.02 3.68
C ASN A 47 -15.72 -8.34 3.80
N LYS A 48 -15.11 -7.87 2.70
CA LYS A 48 -13.84 -7.13 2.74
C LYS A 48 -14.00 -5.84 3.55
N MET A 49 -15.06 -5.07 3.29
CA MET A 49 -15.33 -3.83 4.03
C MET A 49 -15.61 -4.09 5.51
N GLU A 50 -16.38 -5.14 5.82
CA GLU A 50 -16.67 -5.51 7.21
C GLU A 50 -15.40 -5.97 7.95
N THR A 51 -14.61 -6.85 7.33
CA THR A 51 -13.34 -7.35 7.89
C THR A 51 -12.34 -6.23 8.09
N GLN A 52 -12.22 -5.32 7.12
CA GLN A 52 -11.36 -4.15 7.26
C GLN A 52 -11.81 -3.27 8.43
N ARG A 53 -13.12 -3.02 8.57
CA ARG A 53 -13.66 -2.19 9.64
C ARG A 53 -13.44 -2.83 11.01
N ASP A 54 -13.68 -4.14 11.13
CA ASP A 54 -13.48 -4.87 12.39
C ASP A 54 -12.00 -4.89 12.79
N ILE A 55 -11.09 -5.22 11.87
CA ILE A 55 -9.64 -5.19 12.12
C ILE A 55 -9.17 -3.78 12.48
N HIS A 56 -9.63 -2.76 11.77
CA HIS A 56 -9.27 -1.37 12.05
C HIS A 56 -9.74 -0.95 13.44
N GLN A 57 -10.98 -1.29 13.80
CA GLN A 57 -11.55 -0.94 15.10
C GLN A 57 -10.78 -1.65 16.22
N ARG A 58 -10.66 -2.98 16.17
CA ARG A 58 -9.96 -3.77 17.20
C ARG A 58 -8.52 -3.35 17.38
N ALA A 59 -7.76 -3.20 16.28
CA ALA A 59 -6.37 -2.79 16.37
C ALA A 59 -6.21 -1.40 17.02
N ASN A 60 -7.15 -0.48 16.77
CA ASN A 60 -7.11 0.85 17.36
C ASN A 60 -7.56 0.84 18.84
N ASP A 61 -8.58 0.03 19.17
CA ASP A 61 -9.01 -0.18 20.56
C ASP A 61 -7.88 -0.80 21.40
N ASP A 62 -7.21 -1.85 20.91
CA ASP A 62 -6.07 -2.49 21.60
C ASP A 62 -4.86 -1.54 21.77
N LEU A 63 -4.61 -0.68 20.78
CA LEU A 63 -3.59 0.36 20.86
C LEU A 63 -3.94 1.43 21.91
N SER A 64 -5.21 1.81 21.99
CA SER A 64 -5.70 2.77 22.99
C SER A 64 -5.61 2.20 24.41
N ASP A 65 -5.93 0.90 24.61
CA ASP A 65 -5.78 0.22 25.90
C ASP A 65 -4.31 0.14 26.34
N SER A 66 -3.39 0.04 25.36
CA SER A 66 -1.94 0.09 25.59
C SER A 66 -1.40 1.52 25.81
N GLY A 67 -2.24 2.56 25.74
CA GLY A 67 -1.87 3.97 25.92
C GLY A 67 -1.02 4.55 24.78
N LEU A 68 -1.18 4.02 23.56
CA LEU A 68 -0.39 4.35 22.37
C LEU A 68 -1.22 5.10 21.31
N ASP A 69 -2.01 6.09 21.73
CA ASP A 69 -2.92 6.86 20.85
C ASP A 69 -2.22 7.63 19.71
N ASN A 70 -0.90 7.84 19.81
CA ASN A 70 -0.12 8.53 18.78
C ASN A 70 0.30 7.62 17.61
N ILE A 71 0.00 6.32 17.66
CA ILE A 71 0.39 5.39 16.59
C ILE A 71 -0.69 5.37 15.51
N HIS A 72 -0.35 5.87 14.32
CA HIS A 72 -1.19 5.74 13.15
C HIS A 72 -0.88 4.43 12.41
N LEU A 73 -1.83 3.49 12.44
CA LEU A 73 -1.80 2.30 11.59
C LEU A 73 -2.45 2.61 10.25
N SER A 74 -1.75 2.33 9.15
CA SER A 74 -2.34 2.34 7.81
C SER A 74 -2.71 0.92 7.39
N PHE A 75 -3.95 0.74 6.93
CA PHE A 75 -4.47 -0.57 6.53
C PHE A 75 -4.62 -0.64 5.00
N HIS A 76 -4.16 -1.74 4.43
CA HIS A 76 -4.24 -2.02 3.00
C HIS A 76 -4.82 -3.40 2.76
N LEU A 77 -5.85 -3.47 1.92
CA LEU A 77 -6.38 -4.74 1.40
C LEU A 77 -5.44 -5.19 0.27
N THR A 78 -4.93 -6.41 0.36
CA THR A 78 -3.95 -6.93 -0.60
C THR A 78 -4.28 -8.35 -1.00
N SER A 79 -4.10 -8.65 -2.28
CA SER A 79 -4.15 -9.98 -2.85
C SER A 79 -2.94 -10.16 -3.77
N ILE A 80 -2.38 -11.38 -3.84
CA ILE A 80 -1.33 -11.71 -4.80
C ILE A 80 -1.87 -11.95 -6.22
N TYR A 81 -3.18 -12.13 -6.35
CA TYR A 81 -3.83 -12.36 -7.64
C TYR A 81 -4.24 -11.06 -8.34
N ASP A 82 -4.35 -9.96 -7.57
CA ASP A 82 -4.68 -8.63 -8.08
C ASP A 82 -3.47 -7.70 -7.98
N HIS A 83 -3.56 -6.56 -8.67
CA HIS A 83 -2.53 -5.53 -8.61
C HIS A 83 -2.53 -4.71 -7.30
N SER A 84 -3.51 -4.97 -6.41
CA SER A 84 -3.65 -4.33 -5.10
C SER A 84 -2.41 -4.44 -4.21
N ILE A 85 -1.67 -5.56 -4.30
CA ILE A 85 -0.41 -5.72 -3.55
C ILE A 85 0.65 -4.71 -4.01
N PHE A 86 0.79 -4.49 -5.32
CA PHE A 86 1.72 -3.51 -5.87
C PHE A 86 1.31 -2.08 -5.51
N GLU A 87 0.00 -1.80 -5.53
CA GLU A 87 -0.53 -0.50 -5.12
C GLU A 87 -0.23 -0.21 -3.63
N ALA A 88 -0.48 -1.19 -2.75
CA ALA A 88 -0.19 -1.08 -1.33
C ALA A 88 1.31 -0.84 -1.11
N PHE A 89 2.17 -1.63 -1.75
CA PHE A 89 3.63 -1.42 -1.68
C PHE A 89 4.03 -0.03 -2.19
N SER A 90 3.41 0.47 -3.25
CA SER A 90 3.67 1.81 -3.79
C SER A 90 3.36 2.90 -2.78
N LYS A 91 2.21 2.82 -2.09
CA LYS A 91 1.87 3.76 -1.00
C LYS A 91 2.85 3.68 0.16
N VAL A 92 3.30 2.47 0.52
CA VAL A 92 4.30 2.26 1.58
C VAL A 92 5.65 2.87 1.20
N VAL A 93 6.11 2.65 -0.03
CA VAL A 93 7.38 3.17 -0.55
C VAL A 93 7.35 4.69 -0.68
N GLN A 94 6.24 5.26 -1.16
CA GLN A 94 6.04 6.72 -1.23
C GLN A 94 6.20 7.38 0.13
N LYS A 95 5.62 6.78 1.19
CA LYS A 95 5.79 7.27 2.55
C LYS A 95 7.25 7.19 3.03
N LEU A 96 8.07 6.30 2.51
CA LEU A 96 9.49 6.19 2.88
C LEU A 96 10.36 7.27 2.22
N ILE A 97 9.94 7.84 1.10
CA ILE A 97 10.74 8.79 0.31
C ILE A 97 10.48 10.23 0.80
N PRO A 98 11.46 10.90 1.44
CA PRO A 98 11.27 12.27 1.94
C PRO A 98 11.15 13.32 0.82
N GLN A 99 11.65 13.01 -0.39
CA GLN A 99 11.68 13.90 -1.54
C GLN A 99 10.47 13.72 -2.49
N LEU A 100 9.47 12.94 -2.09
CA LEU A 100 8.26 12.69 -2.88
C LEU A 100 7.59 13.97 -3.42
N PRO A 101 7.41 15.06 -2.63
CA PRO A 101 6.74 16.27 -3.13
C PRO A 101 7.48 16.94 -4.30
N THR A 102 8.81 16.79 -4.35
CA THR A 102 9.62 17.32 -5.46
C THR A 102 9.38 16.53 -6.74
N LEU A 103 9.30 15.19 -6.63
CA LEU A 103 9.00 14.31 -7.77
C LEU A 103 7.59 14.55 -8.32
N GLU A 104 6.59 14.67 -7.45
CA GLU A 104 5.22 15.00 -7.84
C GLU A 104 5.16 16.35 -8.57
N ASN A 105 5.86 17.37 -8.05
CA ASN A 105 5.88 18.67 -8.70
C ASN A 105 6.56 18.62 -10.09
N LEU A 106 7.62 17.83 -10.26
CA LEU A 106 8.26 17.62 -11.55
C LEU A 106 7.32 16.93 -12.55
N LEU A 107 6.57 15.91 -12.10
CA LEU A 107 5.55 15.23 -12.91
C LEU A 107 4.43 16.19 -13.31
N ASN A 108 3.97 17.04 -12.40
CA ASN A 108 2.95 18.04 -12.69
C ASN A 108 3.42 19.08 -13.73
N ILE A 109 4.68 19.53 -13.65
CA ILE A 109 5.27 20.44 -14.64
C ILE A 109 5.36 19.76 -16.01
N LEU A 110 5.72 18.48 -16.06
CA LEU A 110 5.79 17.70 -17.31
C LEU A 110 4.40 17.60 -17.96
N ILE A 111 3.40 17.15 -17.20
CA ILE A 111 2.03 16.98 -17.68
C ILE A 111 1.45 18.30 -18.19
N SER A 112 1.58 19.36 -17.39
CA SER A 112 1.03 20.68 -17.74
C SER A 112 1.62 21.25 -19.03
N ASN A 113 2.88 20.92 -19.36
CA ASN A 113 3.55 21.44 -20.56
C ASN A 113 3.41 20.53 -21.78
N SER A 114 3.19 19.22 -21.58
CA SER A 114 3.19 18.23 -22.66
C SER A 114 1.80 17.78 -23.10
N GLY A 115 0.72 18.19 -22.40
CA GLY A 115 -0.65 17.77 -22.73
C GLY A 115 -0.89 16.28 -22.50
N ILE A 116 -0.12 15.67 -21.61
CA ILE A 116 -0.26 14.27 -21.19
C ILE A 116 -1.39 14.20 -20.16
N GLU A 117 -2.32 13.26 -20.29
CA GLU A 117 -3.43 13.16 -19.32
C GLU A 117 -3.00 12.61 -17.96
N LYS A 118 -2.01 11.71 -17.94
CA LYS A 118 -1.53 11.06 -16.71
C LYS A 118 -0.09 10.57 -16.84
N ALA A 119 0.70 10.67 -15.77
CA ALA A 119 2.07 10.17 -15.76
C ALA A 119 2.40 9.44 -14.45
N PHE A 120 2.94 8.24 -14.61
CA PHE A 120 3.43 7.41 -13.51
C PHE A 120 4.94 7.23 -13.62
N LEU A 121 5.63 7.29 -12.48
CA LEU A 121 7.03 6.95 -12.38
C LEU A 121 7.17 5.57 -11.73
N PHE A 122 7.49 4.56 -12.52
CA PHE A 122 7.61 3.17 -12.07
C PHE A 122 9.06 2.74 -11.83
N ASP A 123 9.23 1.87 -10.85
CA ASP A 123 10.37 0.97 -10.77
C ASP A 123 10.07 -0.31 -11.57
N VAL A 124 10.88 -0.57 -12.60
CA VAL A 124 10.63 -1.60 -13.62
C VAL A 124 10.63 -3.01 -13.04
N PHE A 125 11.51 -3.30 -12.07
CA PHE A 125 11.65 -4.65 -11.52
C PHE A 125 10.57 -4.99 -10.50
N SER A 126 10.13 -3.99 -9.72
CA SER A 126 9.15 -4.20 -8.65
C SER A 126 7.71 -3.88 -9.08
N LYS A 127 7.53 -3.21 -10.24
CA LYS A 127 6.25 -2.65 -10.72
C LYS A 127 5.62 -1.67 -9.75
N ILE A 128 6.40 -1.15 -8.82
CA ILE A 128 5.97 -0.19 -7.81
C ILE A 128 6.06 1.21 -8.44
N TYR A 129 4.98 2.00 -8.34
CA TYR A 129 5.05 3.40 -8.74
C TYR A 129 5.60 4.26 -7.59
N VAL A 130 6.73 4.88 -7.85
CA VAL A 130 7.47 5.72 -6.91
C VAL A 130 6.79 7.08 -6.73
N ALA A 131 6.26 7.64 -7.81
CA ALA A 131 5.54 8.90 -7.81
C ALA A 131 4.48 8.92 -8.92
N THR A 132 3.43 9.68 -8.69
CA THR A 132 2.36 9.95 -9.65
C THR A 132 2.08 11.46 -9.63
N ASP A 133 1.43 11.96 -10.66
CA ASP A 133 0.94 13.32 -10.66
C ASP A 133 -0.25 13.52 -9.68
N CYS A 134 -0.67 14.77 -9.47
CA CYS A 134 -1.73 15.09 -8.51
C CYS A 134 -3.14 14.63 -8.95
N SER A 135 -3.33 14.06 -10.14
CA SER A 135 -4.62 13.50 -10.54
C SER A 135 -4.93 12.22 -9.74
N PRO A 136 -6.20 11.96 -9.42
CA PRO A 136 -6.58 10.74 -8.70
C PRO A 136 -6.15 9.50 -9.49
N VAL A 137 -5.51 8.55 -8.81
CA VAL A 137 -5.07 7.29 -9.42
C VAL A 137 -6.29 6.40 -9.66
N ASP A 138 -6.72 6.35 -10.93
CA ASP A 138 -7.57 5.30 -11.44
C ASP A 138 -6.84 3.96 -11.49
N MET A 139 -7.43 2.94 -10.87
CA MET A 139 -6.83 1.62 -10.70
C MET A 139 -6.72 0.88 -12.04
N GLN A 140 -7.67 1.06 -12.96
CA GLN A 140 -7.62 0.42 -14.28
C GLN A 140 -6.45 0.95 -15.12
N SER A 141 -6.23 2.26 -15.09
CA SER A 141 -5.07 2.88 -15.74
C SER A 141 -3.75 2.36 -15.18
N TYR A 142 -3.69 2.10 -13.87
CA TYR A 142 -2.51 1.54 -13.21
C TYR A 142 -2.22 0.10 -13.66
N GLU A 143 -3.26 -0.74 -13.72
CA GLU A 143 -3.15 -2.13 -14.19
C GLU A 143 -2.64 -2.18 -15.63
N LEU A 144 -3.21 -1.35 -16.52
CA LEU A 144 -2.79 -1.27 -17.91
C LEU A 144 -1.30 -0.87 -18.05
N CYS A 145 -0.83 0.07 -17.23
CA CYS A 145 0.57 0.46 -17.23
C CYS A 145 1.49 -0.67 -16.73
N CYS A 146 1.06 -1.44 -15.73
CA CYS A 146 1.82 -2.60 -15.24
C CYS A 146 1.95 -3.68 -16.32
N ASP A 147 0.85 -4.01 -16.99
CA ASP A 147 0.83 -5.00 -18.08
C ASP A 147 1.70 -4.54 -19.26
N MET A 148 1.71 -3.24 -19.56
CA MET A 148 2.58 -2.67 -20.59
C MET A 148 4.07 -2.87 -20.25
N ILE A 149 4.47 -2.66 -18.99
CA ILE A 149 5.84 -2.89 -18.54
C ILE A 149 6.22 -4.37 -18.74
N ASP A 150 5.34 -5.30 -18.38
CA ASP A 150 5.56 -6.73 -18.59
C ASP A 150 5.82 -7.06 -20.06
N VAL A 151 4.95 -6.57 -20.96
CA VAL A 151 5.11 -6.79 -22.40
C VAL A 151 6.45 -6.24 -22.91
N VAL A 152 6.84 -5.04 -22.48
CA VAL A 152 8.13 -4.43 -22.89
C VAL A 152 9.32 -5.24 -22.40
N ILE A 153 9.27 -5.73 -21.16
CA ILE A 153 10.34 -6.52 -20.55
C ILE A 153 10.41 -7.92 -21.18
N ASP A 154 9.28 -8.58 -21.39
CA ASP A 154 9.22 -9.89 -22.01
C ASP A 154 9.74 -9.85 -23.45
N VAL A 155 9.35 -8.83 -24.22
CA VAL A 155 9.87 -8.64 -25.59
C VAL A 155 11.36 -8.33 -25.59
N SER A 156 11.83 -7.47 -24.70
CA SER A 156 13.26 -7.13 -24.57
C SER A 156 14.10 -8.29 -24.00
N GLY A 157 13.47 -9.25 -23.31
CA GLY A 157 14.13 -10.46 -22.84
C GLY A 157 14.31 -11.52 -23.93
N ILE A 158 13.52 -11.45 -24.99
CA ILE A 158 13.56 -12.38 -26.13
C ILE A 158 14.50 -11.88 -27.24
N TYR A 159 14.49 -10.57 -27.52
CA TYR A 159 15.25 -9.93 -28.61
C TYR A 159 16.46 -9.15 -28.10
#